data_AF-A0A9D7H7Y5-F1
#
_entry.id   AF-A0A9D7H7Y5-F1
#
_cell.length_a   1.000
_cell.length_b   1.000
_cell.length_c   1.000
_cell.angle_alpha   90.00
_cell.angle_beta   90.00
_cell.angle_gamma   90.00
#
_symmetry.space_group_name_H-M   'P 1'
#
loop_
_entity.id
_entity.type
_entity.pdbx_description
1 polymer ?
#
loop_
_entity_poly.entity_id
_entity_poly.type
_entity_poly.pdbx_seq_one_letter_code
_entity_poly.pdbx_strand_id
1 'polypeptide(L)'
;MIPGDTTTLTGSSGRKYSFSIFPRTTTFQAKPGVYVMAREKAGVVNGYEFCFIGETDDLSKRPLSPDKQACFNKFGVTAIFLVEDFDQNRRQQLVRDLVQAYVPGCNTL
;
A
#
# COMPACT_ATOMS: atom_id res chain seq x y z
N MET A 1 12.20 4.72 10.04
CA MET A 1 12.16 4.11 8.69
C MET A 1 13.48 4.27 7.95
N ILE A 2 14.10 3.18 7.51
CA ILE A 2 15.18 3.21 6.49
C ILE A 2 14.49 3.15 5.12
N PRO A 3 14.75 4.08 4.18
CA PRO A 3 14.17 4.01 2.84
C PRO A 3 14.62 2.73 2.12
N GLY A 4 13.65 1.96 1.59
CA GLY A 4 13.95 0.71 0.90
C GLY A 4 13.95 -0.54 1.79
N ASP A 5 13.48 -0.42 3.03
CA ASP A 5 13.16 -1.59 3.85
C ASP A 5 12.07 -2.44 3.16
N THR A 6 12.07 -3.75 3.39
CA THR A 6 11.09 -4.65 2.77
C THR A 6 10.33 -5.41 3.83
N THR A 7 9.04 -5.60 3.58
CA THR A 7 8.15 -6.33 4.48
C THR A 7 7.28 -7.27 3.70
N THR A 8 6.86 -8.36 4.33
CA THR A 8 6.02 -9.37 3.70
C THR A 8 4.62 -9.30 4.27
N LEU A 9 3.66 -8.96 3.42
CA LEU A 9 2.24 -9.01 3.75
C LEU A 9 1.66 -10.36 3.36
N THR A 10 0.79 -10.90 4.20
CA THR A 10 0.10 -12.17 3.93
C THR A 10 -1.34 -11.87 3.58
N GLY A 11 -1.76 -12.26 2.37
CA GLY A 11 -3.14 -12.15 1.94
C GLY A 11 -4.04 -13.20 2.58
N SER A 12 -5.35 -13.05 2.41
CA SER A 12 -6.37 -13.94 2.97
C SER A 12 -6.27 -15.37 2.46
N SER A 13 -5.71 -15.54 1.26
CA SER A 13 -5.39 -16.81 0.62
C SER A 13 -4.19 -17.53 1.25
N GLY A 14 -3.46 -16.87 2.17
CA GLY A 14 -2.20 -17.36 2.74
C GLY A 14 -0.97 -17.06 1.88
N ARG A 15 -1.15 -16.41 0.72
CA ARG A 15 -0.04 -15.97 -0.13
C ARG A 15 0.74 -14.83 0.51
N LYS A 16 2.06 -14.90 0.38
CA LYS A 16 3.00 -13.91 0.90
C LYS A 16 3.49 -13.01 -0.22
N TYR A 17 3.37 -11.70 -0.02
CA TYR A 17 3.73 -10.66 -0.98
C TYR A 17 4.78 -9.75 -0.36
N SER A 18 5.93 -9.60 -1.01
CA SER A 18 7.00 -8.72 -0.55
C SER A 18 6.77 -7.31 -1.08
N PHE A 19 6.75 -6.35 -0.15
CA PHE A 19 6.57 -4.94 -0.41
C PHE A 19 7.82 -4.16 0.00
N SER A 20 8.20 -3.20 -0.81
CA SER A 20 9.19 -2.19 -0.44
C SER A 20 8.50 -1.03 0.25
N ILE A 21 9.05 -0.59 1.38
CA ILE A 21 8.49 0.46 2.20
C ILE A 21 9.22 1.76 1.92
N PHE A 22 8.43 2.79 1.59
CA PHE A 22 8.91 4.11 1.27
C PHE A 22 8.19 5.16 2.09
N PRO A 23 8.85 6.27 2.44
CA PRO A 23 8.19 7.45 2.99
C PRO A 23 7.08 7.96 2.06
N ARG A 24 6.01 8.54 2.63
CA ARG A 24 4.92 9.14 1.83
C ARG A 24 5.38 10.22 0.84
N THR A 25 6.51 10.86 1.12
CA THR A 25 7.13 11.89 0.28
C THR A 25 7.88 11.35 -0.93
N THR A 26 8.13 10.03 -1.02
CA THR A 26 8.92 9.42 -2.09
C THR A 26 8.21 9.46 -3.44
N THR A 27 8.85 10.05 -4.46
CA THR A 27 8.36 10.00 -5.84
C THR A 27 8.74 8.68 -6.51
N PHE A 28 7.79 8.08 -7.23
CA PHE A 28 8.00 6.82 -7.95
C PHE A 28 8.11 7.06 -9.46
N GLN A 29 8.69 6.09 -10.16
CA GLN A 29 8.70 6.07 -11.62
C GLN A 29 7.33 5.66 -12.18
N ALA A 30 7.10 5.95 -13.47
CA ALA A 30 5.86 5.61 -14.15
C ALA A 30 5.80 4.11 -14.46
N LYS A 31 5.45 3.32 -13.43
CA LYS A 31 5.34 1.88 -13.50
C LYS A 31 3.99 1.41 -12.94
N PRO A 32 3.46 0.29 -13.44
CA PRO A 32 2.29 -0.35 -12.85
C PRO A 32 2.66 -1.10 -11.57
N GLY A 33 1.74 -1.11 -10.60
CA GLY A 33 1.95 -1.81 -9.34
C GLY A 33 0.81 -1.67 -8.35
N VAL A 34 0.97 -2.36 -7.22
CA VAL A 34 0.07 -2.26 -6.07
C VAL A 34 0.76 -1.47 -4.98
N TYR A 35 0.03 -0.55 -4.38
CA TYR A 35 0.51 0.25 -3.26
C TYR A 35 -0.43 0.13 -2.05
N VAL A 36 0.16 0.15 -0.87
CA VAL A 36 -0.57 0.20 0.41
C VAL A 36 -0.17 1.47 1.14
N MET A 37 -1.17 2.28 1.46
CA MET A 37 -1.02 3.43 2.33
C MET A 37 -1.08 2.96 3.77
N ALA A 38 -0.03 3.24 4.54
CA ALA A 38 0.07 2.81 5.93
C ALA A 38 0.65 3.90 6.82
N ARG A 39 0.54 3.70 8.13
CA ARG A 39 1.31 4.46 9.12
C ARG A 39 2.06 3.51 10.02
N GLU A 40 3.25 3.92 10.46
CA GLU A 40 3.98 3.23 11.53
C GLU A 40 3.21 3.42 12.85
N LYS A 41 3.02 2.33 13.59
CA LYS A 41 2.46 2.37 14.95
C LYS A 41 3.55 2.76 15.92
N ALA A 42 3.36 3.86 16.64
CA ALA A 42 4.30 4.31 17.66
C ALA A 42 4.49 3.21 18.74
N GLY A 43 5.74 2.88 19.06
CA GLY A 43 6.08 1.91 20.08
C GLY A 43 5.99 0.43 19.66
N VAL A 44 5.64 0.12 18.41
CA VAL A 44 5.63 -1.26 17.89
C VAL A 44 6.65 -1.39 16.77
N VAL A 45 7.75 -2.10 17.03
CA VAL A 45 8.76 -2.40 16.02
C VAL A 45 8.11 -3.24 14.91
N ASN A 46 8.22 -2.80 13.65
CA ASN A 46 7.54 -3.39 12.49
C ASN A 46 6.00 -3.42 12.60
N GLY A 47 5.43 -2.60 13.49
CA GLY A 47 3.99 -2.42 13.59
C GLY A 47 3.51 -1.40 12.57
N TYR A 48 2.71 -1.84 11.60
CA TYR A 48 2.10 -0.97 10.63
C TYR A 48 0.58 -1.06 10.72
N GLU A 49 -0.08 0.06 10.43
CA GLU A 49 -1.53 0.12 10.32
C GLU A 49 -1.90 0.49 8.90
N PHE A 50 -2.66 -0.38 8.25
CA PHE A 50 -3.04 -0.24 6.84
C PHE A 50 -4.30 0.61 6.72
N CYS A 51 -4.20 1.65 5.90
CA CYS A 51 -5.26 2.61 5.65
C CYS A 51 -6.03 2.24 4.40
N PHE A 52 -5.30 1.96 3.32
CA PHE A 52 -5.83 1.74 1.98
C PHE A 52 -4.88 0.87 1.16
N ILE A 53 -5.44 0.00 0.32
CA ILE A 53 -4.73 -0.86 -0.61
C ILE A 53 -5.36 -0.63 -1.99
N GLY A 54 -4.53 -0.26 -2.97
CA GLY A 54 -4.98 -0.03 -4.33
C GLY A 54 -3.93 -0.37 -5.36
N GLU A 55 -4.35 -0.47 -6.61
CA GLU A 55 -3.47 -0.64 -7.75
C GLU A 55 -3.44 0.64 -8.59
N THR A 56 -2.39 0.79 -9.39
CA THR A 56 -2.31 1.81 -10.44
C THR A 56 -1.48 1.26 -11.59
N ASP A 57 -1.78 1.72 -12.80
CA ASP A 57 -0.93 1.47 -13.97
C ASP A 57 0.27 2.43 -14.03
N ASP A 58 0.21 3.51 -13.24
CA ASP A 58 1.24 4.54 -13.19
C ASP A 58 1.39 5.08 -11.76
N LEU A 59 2.47 4.67 -11.10
CA LEU A 59 2.85 5.09 -9.76
C LEU A 59 3.47 6.50 -9.70
N SER A 60 3.86 7.07 -10.85
CA SER A 60 4.37 8.45 -10.89
C SER A 60 3.27 9.48 -10.73
N LYS A 61 2.02 9.09 -11.06
CA LYS A 61 0.86 9.97 -10.90
C LYS A 61 0.58 10.24 -9.44
N ARG A 62 0.63 11.52 -9.08
CA ARG A 62 0.21 12.01 -7.77
C ARG A 62 -0.96 13.00 -7.91
N PRO A 63 -1.90 13.00 -6.95
CA PRO A 63 -2.00 12.08 -5.80
C PRO A 63 -2.39 10.65 -6.22
N LEU A 64 -1.79 9.65 -5.57
CA LEU A 64 -2.27 8.27 -5.63
C LEU A 64 -3.68 8.25 -5.03
N SER A 65 -4.68 7.81 -5.79
CA SER A 65 -6.11 7.88 -5.45
C SER A 65 -6.58 9.24 -4.90
N PRO A 66 -6.84 10.23 -5.78
CA PRO A 66 -7.33 11.55 -5.40
C PRO A 66 -8.56 11.50 -4.49
N ASP A 67 -9.51 10.59 -4.78
CA ASP A 67 -10.77 10.43 -4.06
C ASP A 67 -10.60 10.00 -2.60
N LYS A 68 -9.45 9.39 -2.25
CA LYS A 68 -9.19 8.86 -0.91
C LYS A 68 -8.24 9.74 -0.10
N GLN A 69 -7.81 10.89 -0.64
CA GLN A 69 -6.90 11.83 0.06
C GLN A 69 -7.43 12.32 1.41
N ALA A 70 -8.73 12.61 1.50
CA ALA A 70 -9.36 12.99 2.77
C ALA A 70 -9.18 11.89 3.85
N CYS A 71 -9.31 10.62 3.45
CA CYS A 71 -9.13 9.49 4.34
C CYS A 71 -7.65 9.32 4.74
N PHE A 72 -6.72 9.48 3.80
CA PHE A 72 -5.28 9.40 4.08
C PHE A 72 -4.82 10.48 5.05
N ASN A 73 -5.37 11.69 4.93
CA ASN A 73 -5.08 12.80 5.82
C ASN A 73 -5.66 12.56 7.21
N LYS A 74 -6.91 12.08 7.32
CA LYS A 74 -7.54 11.73 8.59
C LYS A 74 -6.81 10.61 9.33
N PHE A 75 -6.33 9.60 8.59
CA PHE A 75 -5.59 8.48 9.15
C PHE A 75 -4.14 8.86 9.54
N GLY A 76 -3.55 9.85 8.87
CA GLY A 76 -2.17 10.25 9.08
C GLY A 76 -1.17 9.27 8.44
N VAL A 77 -1.38 8.93 7.17
CA VAL A 77 -0.47 8.06 6.41
C VAL A 77 0.95 8.64 6.40
N THR A 78 1.93 7.84 6.82
CA THR A 78 3.36 8.20 6.84
C THR A 78 4.21 7.34 5.90
N ALA A 79 3.72 6.14 5.54
CA ALA A 79 4.42 5.14 4.77
C ALA A 79 3.61 4.68 3.55
N ILE A 80 4.32 4.33 2.47
CA ILE A 80 3.79 3.73 1.25
C ILE A 80 4.52 2.41 1.03
N PHE A 81 3.77 1.33 0.97
CA PHE A 81 4.29 0.01 0.67
C PHE A 81 4.03 -0.20 -0.80
N LEU A 82 5.04 -0.64 -1.54
CA LEU A 82 4.95 -0.78 -2.98
C LEU A 82 5.42 -2.15 -3.44
N VAL A 83 4.67 -2.72 -4.38
CA VAL A 83 5.11 -3.83 -5.21
C VAL A 83 4.86 -3.50 -6.68
N GLU A 84 5.91 -3.58 -7.49
CA GLU A 84 5.81 -3.43 -8.94
C GLU A 84 5.28 -4.75 -9.52
N ASP A 85 4.19 -4.69 -10.27
CA ASP A 85 3.65 -5.86 -10.99
C ASP A 85 3.02 -5.40 -12.31
N PHE A 86 3.49 -5.97 -13.41
CA PHE A 86 3.07 -5.59 -14.76
C PHE A 86 1.77 -6.28 -15.19
N ASP A 87 1.35 -7.36 -14.52
CA ASP A 87 0.14 -8.10 -14.83
C ASP A 87 -1.07 -7.53 -14.07
N GLN A 88 -2.03 -6.97 -14.80
CA GLN A 88 -3.24 -6.37 -14.22
C GLN A 88 -4.09 -7.37 -13.44
N ASN A 89 -4.24 -8.60 -13.94
CA ASN A 89 -5.04 -9.61 -13.24
C ASN A 89 -4.38 -10.00 -11.92
N ARG A 90 -3.04 -10.08 -11.88
CA ARG A 90 -2.29 -10.33 -10.64
C ARG A 90 -2.43 -9.18 -9.66
N ARG A 91 -2.31 -7.93 -10.13
CA ARG A 91 -2.53 -6.74 -9.28
C ARG A 91 -3.92 -6.78 -8.62
N GLN A 92 -4.96 -7.07 -9.40
CA GLN A 92 -6.34 -7.10 -8.90
C GLN A 92 -6.55 -8.22 -7.88
N GLN A 93 -6.01 -9.40 -8.14
CA GLN A 93 -6.07 -10.52 -7.19
C GLN A 93 -5.34 -10.17 -5.90
N LEU A 94 -4.15 -9.58 -6.01
CA LEU A 94 -3.33 -9.18 -4.87
C LEU A 94 -4.05 -8.11 -4.01
N VAL A 95 -4.61 -7.07 -4.63
CA VAL A 95 -5.39 -6.04 -3.92
C VAL A 95 -6.56 -6.69 -3.19
N ARG A 96 -7.37 -7.50 -3.86
CA ARG A 96 -8.52 -8.18 -3.24
C ARG A 96 -8.09 -9.04 -2.06
N ASP A 97 -7.02 -9.80 -2.22
CA ASP A 97 -6.53 -10.73 -1.20
C ASP A 97 -6.03 -10.01 0.05
N LEU A 98 -5.32 -8.89 -0.12
CA LEU A 98 -4.86 -8.07 1.01
C LEU A 98 -6.01 -7.27 1.64
N VAL A 99 -6.96 -6.77 0.85
CA VAL A 99 -8.13 -6.05 1.38
C VAL A 99 -8.99 -6.98 2.22
N GLN A 100 -9.14 -8.24 1.83
CA GLN A 100 -9.83 -9.25 2.63
C GLN A 100 -9.07 -9.64 3.89
N ALA A 101 -7.73 -9.67 3.84
CA ALA A 101 -6.91 -9.99 5.01
C ALA A 101 -6.87 -8.88 6.07
N TYR A 102 -6.69 -7.63 5.62
CA TYR A 102 -6.40 -6.50 6.51
C TYR A 102 -7.58 -5.56 6.72
N VAL A 103 -8.63 -5.66 5.90
CA VAL A 103 -9.89 -4.88 5.95
C VAL A 103 -9.62 -3.38 6.21
N PRO A 104 -8.92 -2.69 5.28
CA PRO A 104 -8.51 -1.29 5.50
C PRO A 104 -9.73 -0.38 5.55
N GLY A 105 -9.78 0.50 6.56
CA GLY A 105 -10.92 1.40 6.77
C GLY A 105 -11.19 2.37 5.62
N CYS A 106 -10.21 2.71 4.79
CA CYS A 106 -10.42 3.59 3.64
C CYS A 106 -10.71 2.84 2.33
N ASN A 107 -10.67 1.50 2.33
CA ASN A 107 -11.05 0.66 1.17
C ASN A 107 -12.54 0.38 1.09
N THR A 108 -13.35 0.91 2.02
CA THR A 108 -14.81 0.85 1.91
C THR A 108 -15.24 1.64 0.67
N LEU A 109 -16.06 0.97 -0.15
CA LEU A 109 -16.69 1.45 -1.38
C LEU A 109 -17.31 2.83 -1.18
#